data_AF-A0A931XIP4-F1
#
_entry.id   AF-A0A931XIP4-F1
#
_cell.length_a   1.000
_cell.length_b   1.000
_cell.length_c   1.000
_cell.angle_alpha   90.00
_cell.angle_beta   90.00
_cell.angle_gamma   90.00
#
_symmetry.space_group_name_H-M   'P 1'
#
loop_
_entity.id
_entity.type
_entity.pdbx_description
1 polymer ?
#
loop_
_entity_poly.entity_id
_entity_poly.type
_entity_poly.pdbx_seq_one_letter_code
_entity_poly.pdbx_strand_id
1 'polypeptide(L)'
;MSPALRDAAPGLLVTNGDALERLDALCLRLLRALAEEGYRLQAVPAAVRAVLGADAPEVARILEFVCARLVPALARTGEEIGNLLHGLAGRYVPAGPSGAPTRGLANVLPTGRNFYSVDPKTIPSPAAWQVGQQLADALLEKYLREEGAYPETVGIVIWGTSAMRTHGDDVAEVLALLGVRPRWQQESRRVVGLEVIPPAELGRPRIDVTARVSGFFRDAFPNLIPLMEEAIELVATLGEPDEQNYVAKHFRQDLAAKRAVGEPADVARRKALYRLFGSKPGTYGAGILPLLDERNWQTDADLARVYAAWGGYVYTRDEYGATATQEFNLRFAQIAVAAKNQDNREHDIFDSDDYMQYHGGMIATVRALTGRSPRSFFGDSADPAQVRVRDLADEARRVFRSRVVNPKWIASIKRHGYKGAFELAATVDYLFGYDATAQVVDDWMYQRVAEAYVLDADMQRFFAEKNPWAMRGIVERLLEAMDRGLWAEADAATRAALQRIYLDFETHLEARQERR
;
A
#
# COMPACT_ATOMS: atom_id res chain seq x y z
N MET A 1 14.72 -9.93 34.50
CA MET A 1 13.66 -10.59 33.71
C MET A 1 12.63 -11.20 34.65
N SER A 2 11.36 -10.79 34.55
CA SER A 2 10.30 -11.32 35.42
C SER A 2 10.15 -12.84 35.21
N PRO A 3 9.76 -13.62 36.24
CA PRO A 3 9.46 -15.04 36.10
C PRO A 3 8.42 -15.31 35.01
N ALA A 4 7.37 -14.48 34.93
CA ALA A 4 6.34 -14.57 33.90
C ALA A 4 6.91 -14.54 32.47
N LEU A 5 7.90 -13.68 32.18
CA LEU A 5 8.54 -13.63 30.85
C LEU A 5 9.42 -14.85 30.57
N ARG A 6 10.06 -15.41 31.61
CA ARG A 6 10.83 -16.65 31.51
C ARG A 6 9.95 -17.85 31.20
N ASP A 7 8.76 -17.89 31.78
CA ASP A 7 7.86 -19.05 31.72
C ASP A 7 6.80 -18.92 30.60
N ALA A 8 6.84 -17.83 29.83
CA ALA A 8 5.89 -17.54 28.77
C ALA A 8 5.98 -18.47 27.55
N ALA A 9 7.20 -18.86 27.18
CA ALA A 9 7.50 -19.74 26.06
C ALA A 9 8.79 -20.54 26.34
N PRO A 10 8.93 -21.77 25.81
CA PRO A 10 10.12 -22.58 25.97
C PRO A 10 11.33 -22.00 25.22
N GLY A 11 12.54 -22.43 25.59
CA GLY A 11 13.80 -22.04 24.92
C GLY A 11 14.64 -21.03 25.69
N LEU A 12 15.78 -20.63 25.13
CA LEU A 12 16.62 -19.55 25.64
C LEU A 12 16.19 -18.22 25.01
N LEU A 13 16.36 -17.10 25.73
CA LEU A 13 16.17 -15.76 25.18
C LEU A 13 17.50 -15.29 24.63
N VAL A 14 17.73 -15.51 23.33
CA VAL A 14 19.01 -15.23 22.64
C VAL A 14 18.86 -14.03 21.70
N THR A 15 17.71 -13.91 21.04
CA THR A 15 17.42 -12.87 20.06
C THR A 15 16.26 -11.97 20.50
N ASN A 16 16.15 -10.78 19.89
CA ASN A 16 14.96 -9.94 20.07
C ASN A 16 13.68 -10.64 19.58
N GLY A 17 13.79 -11.57 18.62
CA GLY A 17 12.66 -12.39 18.16
C GLY A 17 12.12 -13.28 19.28
N ASP A 18 13.01 -13.92 20.04
CA ASP A 18 12.63 -14.78 21.17
C ASP A 18 11.93 -13.97 22.27
N ALA A 19 12.36 -12.72 22.47
CA ALA A 19 11.72 -11.80 23.40
C ALA A 19 10.31 -11.41 22.94
N LEU A 20 10.13 -11.10 21.65
CA LEU A 20 8.82 -10.79 21.07
C LEU A 20 7.86 -11.99 21.17
N GLU A 21 8.33 -13.19 20.84
CA GLU A 21 7.51 -14.41 20.95
C GLU A 21 6.99 -14.64 22.37
N ARG A 22 7.84 -14.42 23.38
CA ARG A 22 7.43 -14.51 24.80
C ARG A 22 6.45 -13.43 25.20
N LEU A 23 6.65 -12.20 24.73
CA LEU A 23 5.71 -11.10 24.97
C LEU A 23 4.35 -11.40 24.35
N ASP A 24 4.32 -11.89 23.11
CA ASP A 24 3.09 -12.30 22.42
C ASP A 24 2.39 -13.45 23.16
N ALA A 25 3.14 -14.45 23.63
CA ALA A 25 2.60 -15.54 24.43
C ALA A 25 1.98 -15.04 25.76
N LEU A 26 2.62 -14.09 26.43
CA LEU A 26 2.07 -13.46 27.64
C LEU A 26 0.81 -12.65 27.35
N CYS A 27 0.82 -11.82 26.31
CA CYS A 27 -0.34 -11.08 25.85
C CYS A 27 -1.52 -12.02 25.59
N LEU A 28 -1.28 -13.14 24.90
CA LEU A 28 -2.30 -14.13 24.62
C LEU A 28 -2.81 -14.82 25.90
N ARG A 29 -1.93 -15.12 26.87
CA ARG A 29 -2.33 -15.67 28.18
C ARG A 29 -3.22 -14.71 28.95
N LEU A 30 -2.89 -13.42 28.98
CA LEU A 30 -3.72 -12.37 29.61
C LEU A 30 -5.10 -12.30 28.96
N LEU A 31 -5.16 -12.28 27.62
CA LEU A 31 -6.43 -12.24 26.88
C LEU A 31 -7.26 -13.51 27.10
N ARG A 32 -6.64 -14.70 27.17
CA ARG A 32 -7.33 -15.96 27.48
C ARG A 32 -7.89 -15.99 28.89
N ALA A 33 -7.12 -15.55 29.88
CA ALA A 33 -7.58 -15.46 31.26
C ALA A 33 -8.80 -14.53 31.38
N LEU A 34 -8.82 -13.41 30.63
CA LEU A 34 -10.00 -12.55 30.57
C LEU A 34 -11.16 -13.18 29.81
N ALA A 35 -10.90 -13.92 28.73
CA ALA A 35 -11.93 -14.60 27.96
C ALA A 35 -12.69 -15.64 28.81
N GLU A 36 -11.98 -16.41 29.65
CA GLU A 36 -12.57 -17.34 30.62
C GLU A 36 -13.51 -16.64 31.61
N GLU A 37 -13.19 -15.40 31.96
CA GLU A 37 -13.98 -14.55 32.84
C GLU A 37 -15.06 -13.73 32.11
N GLY A 38 -15.26 -13.97 30.81
CA GLY A 38 -16.23 -13.26 29.97
C GLY A 38 -15.88 -11.79 29.73
N TYR A 39 -14.59 -11.44 29.75
CA TYR A 39 -14.07 -10.08 29.63
C TYR A 39 -14.67 -9.08 30.64
N ARG A 40 -15.02 -9.54 31.85
CA ARG A 40 -15.52 -8.67 32.92
C ARG A 40 -14.42 -7.74 33.44
N LEU A 41 -14.73 -6.45 33.54
CA LEU A 41 -13.79 -5.42 34.01
C LEU A 41 -13.20 -5.74 35.40
N GLN A 42 -14.01 -6.31 36.29
CA GLN A 42 -13.61 -6.67 37.65
C GLN A 42 -12.58 -7.81 37.69
N ALA A 43 -12.46 -8.59 36.62
CA ALA A 43 -11.50 -9.69 36.52
C ALA A 43 -10.09 -9.21 36.14
N VAL A 44 -9.92 -7.98 35.65
CA VAL A 44 -8.64 -7.48 35.15
C VAL A 44 -7.51 -7.57 36.19
N PRO A 45 -7.67 -7.08 37.44
CA PRO A 45 -6.58 -7.16 38.42
C PRO A 45 -6.21 -8.61 38.76
N ALA A 46 -7.19 -9.52 38.80
CA ALA A 46 -6.96 -10.93 39.08
C ALA A 46 -6.21 -11.61 37.91
N ALA A 47 -6.63 -11.36 36.67
CA ALA A 47 -5.98 -11.89 35.48
C ALA A 47 -4.52 -11.41 35.35
N VAL A 48 -4.27 -10.11 35.61
CA VAL A 48 -2.92 -9.54 35.61
C VAL A 48 -2.03 -10.22 36.65
N ARG A 49 -2.48 -10.34 37.90
CA ARG A 49 -1.71 -11.02 38.95
C ARG A 49 -1.50 -12.51 38.64
N ALA A 50 -2.51 -13.19 38.10
CA ALA A 50 -2.42 -14.61 37.77
C ALA A 50 -1.38 -14.89 36.67
N VAL A 51 -1.29 -14.03 35.66
CA VAL A 51 -0.39 -14.24 34.51
C VAL A 51 0.99 -13.64 34.73
N LEU A 52 1.08 -12.44 35.31
CA LEU A 52 2.35 -11.73 35.48
C LEU A 52 3.01 -11.96 36.85
N GLY A 53 2.26 -12.49 37.83
CA GLY A 53 2.74 -12.70 39.20
C GLY A 53 2.89 -11.41 40.03
N ALA A 54 2.46 -10.27 39.49
CA ALA A 54 2.53 -8.96 40.12
C ALA A 54 1.42 -8.05 39.59
N ASP A 55 1.11 -6.98 40.33
CA ASP A 55 0.30 -5.90 39.80
C ASP A 55 1.09 -5.15 38.70
N ALA A 56 0.41 -4.86 37.60
CA ALA A 56 0.97 -4.09 36.48
C ALA A 56 -0.07 -3.05 36.03
N PRO A 57 -0.09 -1.84 36.63
CA PRO A 57 -1.14 -0.85 36.41
C PRO A 57 -1.31 -0.44 34.93
N GLU A 58 -0.21 -0.35 34.18
CA GLU A 58 -0.27 0.01 32.76
C GLU A 58 -0.92 -1.08 31.91
N VAL A 59 -0.56 -2.35 32.17
CA VAL A 59 -1.17 -3.52 31.51
C VAL A 59 -2.65 -3.61 31.91
N ALA A 60 -2.97 -3.42 33.18
CA ALA A 60 -4.34 -3.41 33.67
C ALA A 60 -5.17 -2.36 32.93
N ARG A 61 -4.69 -1.13 32.79
CA ARG A 61 -5.37 -0.06 32.04
C ARG A 61 -5.64 -0.43 30.57
N ILE A 62 -4.70 -1.11 29.90
CA ILE A 62 -4.91 -1.59 28.51
C ILE A 62 -6.00 -2.67 28.49
N LEU A 63 -5.96 -3.62 29.41
CA LEU A 63 -6.95 -4.70 29.50
C LEU A 63 -8.34 -4.18 29.90
N GLU A 64 -8.41 -3.16 30.76
CA GLU A 64 -9.65 -2.44 31.08
C GLU A 64 -10.26 -1.81 29.82
N PHE A 65 -9.44 -1.19 28.97
CA PHE A 65 -9.89 -0.69 27.66
C PHE A 65 -10.40 -1.83 26.76
N VAL A 66 -9.70 -2.96 26.70
CA VAL A 66 -10.14 -4.14 25.93
C VAL A 66 -11.51 -4.62 26.39
N CYS A 67 -11.70 -4.79 27.70
CA CYS A 67 -12.94 -5.24 28.32
C CYS A 67 -14.09 -4.22 28.18
N ALA A 68 -13.81 -2.93 28.39
CA ALA A 68 -14.85 -1.90 28.44
C ALA A 68 -15.24 -1.36 27.05
N ARG A 69 -14.35 -1.45 26.05
CA ARG A 69 -14.55 -0.79 24.75
C ARG A 69 -14.40 -1.75 23.58
N LEU A 70 -13.27 -2.44 23.47
CA LEU A 70 -12.93 -3.20 22.26
C LEU A 70 -13.81 -4.45 22.10
N VAL A 71 -13.88 -5.31 23.11
CA VAL A 71 -14.68 -6.55 23.06
C VAL A 71 -16.17 -6.26 22.89
N PRO A 72 -16.78 -5.32 23.65
CA PRO A 72 -18.18 -4.95 23.42
C PRO A 72 -18.45 -4.40 22.01
N ALA A 73 -17.51 -3.66 21.43
CA ALA A 73 -17.66 -3.16 20.06
C ALA A 73 -17.55 -4.30 19.02
N LEU A 74 -16.64 -5.26 19.20
CA LEU A 74 -16.52 -6.43 18.33
C LEU A 74 -17.75 -7.34 18.43
N ALA A 75 -18.31 -7.54 19.62
CA ALA A 75 -19.50 -8.36 19.82
C ALA A 75 -20.73 -7.82 19.05
N ARG A 76 -20.71 -6.54 18.69
CA ARG A 76 -21.77 -5.87 17.92
C ARG A 76 -21.60 -6.00 16.41
N THR A 77 -20.61 -6.73 15.90
CA THR A 77 -20.50 -7.04 14.46
C THR A 77 -21.72 -7.80 13.92
N GLY A 78 -22.48 -8.49 14.78
CA GLY A 78 -23.80 -9.05 14.41
C GLY A 78 -24.84 -8.02 13.95
N GLU A 79 -24.62 -6.72 14.20
CA GLU A 79 -25.47 -5.63 13.71
C GLU A 79 -25.40 -5.44 12.18
N GLU A 80 -24.41 -6.02 11.48
CA GLU A 80 -24.24 -5.86 10.02
C GLU A 80 -25.48 -6.25 9.21
N ILE A 81 -25.98 -7.49 9.38
CA ILE A 81 -27.19 -7.95 8.68
C ILE A 81 -28.41 -7.18 9.18
N GLY A 82 -28.47 -6.91 10.49
CA GLY A 82 -29.57 -6.14 11.08
C GLY A 82 -29.70 -4.75 10.45
N ASN A 83 -28.59 -4.03 10.30
CA ASN A 83 -28.58 -2.68 9.74
C ASN A 83 -28.74 -2.66 8.21
N LEU A 84 -28.30 -3.72 7.51
CA LEU A 84 -28.68 -3.94 6.10
C LEU A 84 -30.21 -4.01 5.95
N LEU A 85 -30.88 -4.82 6.78
CA LEU A 85 -32.34 -4.96 6.76
C LEU A 85 -33.05 -3.65 7.12
N HIS A 86 -32.51 -2.87 8.06
CA HIS A 86 -33.02 -1.53 8.37
C HIS A 86 -32.93 -0.60 7.15
N GLY A 87 -31.80 -0.57 6.46
CA GLY A 87 -31.61 0.23 5.25
C GLY A 87 -32.59 -0.16 4.15
N LEU A 88 -32.79 -1.47 3.91
CA LEU A 88 -33.77 -1.98 2.94
C LEU A 88 -35.22 -1.61 3.31
N ALA A 89 -35.51 -1.45 4.60
CA ALA A 89 -36.80 -0.97 5.09
C ALA A 89 -36.94 0.57 5.07
N GLY A 90 -35.99 1.29 4.45
CA GLY A 90 -36.00 2.76 4.38
C GLY A 90 -35.74 3.44 5.73
N ARG A 91 -35.18 2.73 6.70
CA ARG A 91 -34.87 3.28 8.03
C ARG A 91 -33.45 3.86 8.06
N TYR A 92 -33.23 4.75 9.03
CA TYR A 92 -31.92 5.32 9.28
C TYR A 92 -30.91 4.24 9.69
N VAL A 93 -29.77 4.17 8.99
CA VAL A 93 -28.61 3.35 9.36
C VAL A 93 -27.62 4.23 10.11
N PRO A 94 -27.24 3.89 11.35
CA PRO A 94 -26.32 4.70 12.16
C PRO A 94 -25.00 4.98 11.45
N ALA A 95 -24.54 6.23 11.51
CA ALA A 95 -23.24 6.63 10.99
C ALA A 95 -22.09 6.26 11.94
N GLY A 96 -20.88 6.10 11.42
CA GLY A 96 -19.67 5.85 12.20
C GLY A 96 -18.39 6.20 11.44
N PRO A 97 -17.25 6.39 12.10
CA PRO A 97 -16.00 6.67 11.40
C PRO A 97 -15.48 5.42 10.68
N SER A 98 -14.72 5.60 9.61
CA SER A 98 -13.95 4.55 8.92
C SER A 98 -12.46 4.63 9.25
N GLY A 99 -11.74 3.54 9.00
CA GLY A 99 -10.31 3.44 9.30
C GLY A 99 -9.83 1.99 9.40
N ALA A 100 -8.57 1.81 9.78
CA ALA A 100 -8.00 0.49 10.08
C ALA A 100 -7.99 0.26 11.60
N PRO A 101 -8.79 -0.67 12.15
CA PRO A 101 -8.76 -1.00 13.58
C PRO A 101 -7.36 -1.42 14.06
N THR A 102 -6.60 -2.08 13.18
CA THR A 102 -5.21 -2.52 13.45
C THR A 102 -4.23 -1.37 13.62
N ARG A 103 -4.59 -0.16 13.17
CA ARG A 103 -3.77 1.06 13.28
C ARG A 103 -4.18 1.94 14.48
N GLY A 104 -4.62 1.31 15.57
CA GLY A 104 -5.04 2.02 16.79
C GLY A 104 -6.40 2.73 16.71
N LEU A 105 -7.15 2.57 15.61
CA LEU A 105 -8.45 3.23 15.40
C LEU A 105 -9.61 2.35 15.89
N ALA A 106 -9.60 1.94 17.15
CA ALA A 106 -10.67 1.11 17.73
C ALA A 106 -12.06 1.79 17.70
N ASN A 107 -12.11 3.12 17.55
CA ASN A 107 -13.33 3.91 17.44
C ASN A 107 -14.14 3.68 16.15
N VAL A 108 -13.55 3.02 15.15
CA VAL A 108 -14.27 2.60 13.92
C VAL A 108 -15.23 1.44 14.17
N LEU A 109 -15.04 0.73 15.28
CA LEU A 109 -15.94 -0.34 15.71
C LEU A 109 -17.11 0.24 16.54
N PRO A 110 -18.27 -0.43 16.55
CA PRO A 110 -18.65 -1.61 15.75
C PRO A 110 -18.84 -1.32 14.25
N THR A 111 -18.79 -2.42 13.48
CA THR A 111 -19.18 -2.46 12.06
C THR A 111 -20.71 -2.39 11.89
N GLY A 112 -21.21 -2.56 10.66
CA GLY A 112 -22.64 -2.42 10.36
C GLY A 112 -23.15 -0.98 10.35
N ARG A 113 -22.28 0.00 10.13
CA ARG A 113 -22.60 1.43 10.12
C ARG A 113 -22.46 2.03 8.72
N ASN A 114 -23.22 3.10 8.46
CA ASN A 114 -23.03 3.93 7.27
C ASN A 114 -21.83 4.85 7.50
N PHE A 115 -20.63 4.38 7.15
CA PHE A 115 -19.42 5.05 7.57
C PHE A 115 -19.23 6.42 6.90
N TYR A 116 -18.63 7.35 7.62
CA TYR A 116 -18.06 8.59 7.08
C TYR A 116 -16.53 8.54 7.19
N SER A 117 -15.85 9.39 6.43
CA SER A 117 -14.40 9.48 6.44
C SER A 117 -13.92 10.60 7.38
N VAL A 118 -13.48 11.73 6.82
CA VAL A 118 -12.74 12.78 7.52
C VAL A 118 -13.09 14.15 6.92
N ASP A 119 -12.93 15.24 7.67
CA ASP A 119 -12.98 16.60 7.09
C ASP A 119 -11.72 16.82 6.23
N PRO A 120 -11.83 16.97 4.89
CA PRO A 120 -10.69 17.16 4.01
C PRO A 120 -9.82 18.36 4.38
N LYS A 121 -10.38 19.36 5.07
CA LYS A 121 -9.66 20.58 5.49
C LYS A 121 -8.71 20.35 6.68
N THR A 122 -8.79 19.19 7.32
CA THR A 122 -7.94 18.81 8.46
C THR A 122 -6.75 17.93 8.06
N ILE A 123 -6.54 17.75 6.75
CA ILE A 123 -5.50 16.90 6.18
C ILE A 123 -4.37 17.76 5.58
N PRO A 124 -3.09 17.42 5.83
CA PRO A 124 -2.63 16.41 6.77
C PRO A 124 -2.86 16.84 8.23
N SER A 125 -3.18 15.89 9.11
CA SER A 125 -3.27 16.16 10.55
C SER A 125 -1.88 16.35 11.19
N PRO A 126 -1.75 16.95 12.39
CA PRO A 126 -0.46 17.02 13.09
C PRO A 126 0.19 15.66 13.37
N ALA A 127 -0.61 14.62 13.59
CA ALA A 127 -0.11 13.26 13.77
C ALA A 127 0.39 12.67 12.44
N ALA A 128 -0.38 12.88 11.37
CA ALA A 128 0.03 12.47 10.02
C ALA A 128 1.29 13.20 9.55
N TRP A 129 1.48 14.46 9.96
CA TRP A 129 2.73 15.20 9.73
C TRP A 129 3.95 14.49 10.32
N GLN A 130 3.85 14.01 11.57
CA GLN A 130 4.95 13.25 12.19
C GLN A 130 5.26 11.95 11.44
N VAL A 131 4.22 11.23 11.02
CA VAL A 131 4.39 9.98 10.24
C VAL A 131 4.98 10.26 8.86
N GLY A 132 4.49 11.28 8.17
CA GLY A 132 5.02 11.70 6.86
C GLY A 132 6.47 12.17 6.93
N GLN A 133 6.87 12.87 8.00
CA GLN A 133 8.28 13.20 8.25
C GLN A 133 9.12 11.92 8.43
N GLN A 134 8.67 10.98 9.25
CA GLN A 134 9.39 9.71 9.46
C GLN A 134 9.50 8.88 8.18
N LEU A 135 8.45 8.87 7.33
CA LEU A 135 8.49 8.21 6.02
C LEU A 135 9.53 8.85 5.11
N ALA A 136 9.52 10.18 4.99
CA ALA A 136 10.48 10.93 4.19
C ALA A 136 11.91 10.71 4.70
N ASP A 137 12.14 10.83 6.00
CA ASP A 137 13.47 10.66 6.59
C ASP A 137 13.98 9.23 6.40
N ALA A 138 13.16 8.21 6.68
CA ALA A 138 13.53 6.81 6.46
C ALA A 138 13.82 6.48 4.98
N LEU A 139 13.05 7.07 4.05
CA LEU A 139 13.27 6.94 2.61
C LEU A 139 14.62 7.53 2.21
N LEU A 140 14.91 8.75 2.66
CA LEU A 140 16.14 9.46 2.33
C LEU A 140 17.36 8.84 2.99
N GLU A 141 17.26 8.41 4.25
CA GLU A 141 18.33 7.68 4.95
C GLU A 141 18.68 6.38 4.26
N LYS A 142 17.67 5.62 3.81
CA LYS A 142 17.90 4.38 3.06
C LYS A 142 18.60 4.68 1.74
N TYR A 143 18.08 5.62 0.94
CA TYR A 143 18.69 5.98 -0.34
C TYR A 143 20.12 6.49 -0.16
N LEU A 144 20.36 7.39 0.80
CA LEU A 144 21.69 7.93 1.08
C LEU A 144 22.69 6.84 1.48
N ARG A 145 22.25 5.84 2.24
CA ARG A 145 23.08 4.69 2.63
C ARG A 145 23.48 3.82 1.43
N GLU A 146 22.59 3.68 0.45
CA GLU A 146 22.79 2.80 -0.71
C GLU A 146 23.51 3.49 -1.87
N GLU A 147 23.26 4.78 -2.07
CA GLU A 147 23.72 5.54 -3.25
C GLU A 147 24.74 6.63 -2.90
N GLY A 148 24.94 6.94 -1.62
CA GLY A 148 25.92 7.94 -1.17
C GLY A 148 25.55 9.40 -1.43
N ALA A 149 24.38 9.67 -2.01
CA ALA A 149 23.82 11.01 -2.24
C ALA A 149 22.31 11.01 -2.02
N TYR A 150 21.69 12.19 -1.91
CA TYR A 150 20.22 12.30 -1.87
C TYR A 150 19.63 12.08 -3.27
N PRO A 151 18.42 11.49 -3.38
CA PRO A 151 17.74 11.39 -4.66
C PRO A 151 17.28 12.79 -5.10
N GLU A 152 17.47 13.16 -6.37
CA GLU A 152 16.99 14.46 -6.83
C GLU A 152 15.45 14.50 -6.94
N THR A 153 14.83 13.37 -7.33
CA THR A 153 13.38 13.25 -7.50
C THR A 153 12.84 11.94 -6.92
N VAL A 154 11.76 12.04 -6.16
CA VAL A 154 10.97 10.90 -5.66
C VAL A 154 9.59 10.89 -6.35
N GLY A 155 9.22 9.74 -6.91
CA GLY A 155 7.87 9.47 -7.41
C GLY A 155 7.02 8.84 -6.30
N ILE A 156 5.88 9.42 -5.96
CA ILE A 156 4.99 8.91 -4.91
C ILE A 156 3.60 8.62 -5.47
N VAL A 157 3.07 7.44 -5.16
CA VAL A 157 1.68 7.09 -5.43
C VAL A 157 0.81 7.45 -4.23
N ILE A 158 -0.23 8.25 -4.44
CA ILE A 158 -1.15 8.73 -3.39
C ILE A 158 -2.58 8.26 -3.67
N TRP A 159 -3.19 7.61 -2.67
CA TRP A 159 -4.56 7.12 -2.76
C TRP A 159 -5.49 7.84 -1.78
N GLY A 160 -6.73 8.10 -2.22
CA GLY A 160 -7.76 8.70 -1.36
C GLY A 160 -8.07 7.83 -0.13
N THR A 161 -8.11 6.51 -0.30
CA THR A 161 -8.39 5.59 0.83
C THR A 161 -7.28 5.62 1.90
N SER A 162 -6.02 5.83 1.50
CA SER A 162 -4.91 6.01 2.44
C SER A 162 -5.01 7.34 3.17
N ALA A 163 -5.35 8.43 2.47
CA ALA A 163 -5.57 9.73 3.10
C ALA A 163 -6.72 9.70 4.14
N MET A 164 -7.80 8.94 3.88
CA MET A 164 -8.90 8.76 4.83
C MET A 164 -8.48 7.98 6.09
N ARG A 165 -7.73 6.87 5.91
CA ARG A 165 -7.30 6.02 7.04
C ARG A 165 -6.24 6.69 7.92
N THR A 166 -5.35 7.47 7.32
CA THR A 166 -4.19 8.05 8.00
C THR A 166 -4.36 9.50 8.40
N HIS A 167 -5.36 10.18 7.87
CA HIS A 167 -5.47 11.65 7.92
C HIS A 167 -4.30 12.36 7.22
N GLY A 168 -3.70 11.73 6.20
CA GLY A 168 -2.81 12.38 5.23
C GLY A 168 -1.33 12.06 5.31
N ASP A 169 -0.92 10.85 5.69
CA ASP A 169 0.51 10.50 5.80
C ASP A 169 1.25 10.74 4.47
N ASP A 170 0.70 10.28 3.34
CA ASP A 170 1.31 10.44 2.01
C ASP A 170 1.46 11.93 1.61
N VAL A 171 0.48 12.77 1.94
CA VAL A 171 0.54 14.21 1.67
C VAL A 171 1.58 14.89 2.57
N ALA A 172 1.65 14.47 3.84
CA ALA A 172 2.67 14.94 4.76
C ALA A 172 4.09 14.53 4.31
N GLU A 173 4.26 13.32 3.76
CA GLU A 173 5.54 12.86 3.20
C GLU A 173 5.99 13.73 2.03
N VAL A 174 5.08 14.06 1.09
CA VAL A 174 5.36 15.00 -0.01
C VAL A 174 5.84 16.34 0.54
N LEU A 175 5.10 16.92 1.49
CA LEU A 175 5.45 18.20 2.10
C LEU A 175 6.81 18.14 2.83
N ALA A 176 7.08 17.04 3.54
CA ALA A 176 8.33 16.82 4.24
C ALA A 176 9.51 16.73 3.26
N LEU A 177 9.39 15.99 2.15
CA LEU A 177 10.42 15.90 1.11
C LEU A 177 10.77 17.27 0.50
N LEU A 178 9.74 18.08 0.20
CA LEU A 178 9.89 19.46 -0.29
C LEU A 178 10.49 20.41 0.77
N GLY A 179 10.48 20.03 2.05
CA GLY A 179 10.89 20.89 3.16
C GLY A 179 9.89 22.00 3.46
N VAL A 180 8.59 21.67 3.39
CA VAL A 180 7.48 22.59 3.67
C VAL A 180 6.64 22.01 4.79
N ARG A 181 6.33 22.82 5.81
CA ARG A 181 5.50 22.44 6.96
C ARG A 181 4.07 22.98 6.81
N PRO A 182 3.04 22.15 7.02
CA PRO A 182 1.67 22.64 7.11
C PRO A 182 1.45 23.45 8.39
N ARG A 183 0.65 24.51 8.30
CA ARG A 183 0.22 25.33 9.44
C ARG A 183 -1.22 25.01 9.78
N TRP A 184 -1.49 24.76 11.07
CA TRP A 184 -2.83 24.45 11.56
C TRP A 184 -3.41 25.58 12.38
N GLN A 185 -4.71 25.79 12.25
CA GLN A 185 -5.48 26.54 13.25
C GLN A 185 -5.63 25.69 14.51
N GLN A 186 -5.40 26.28 15.68
CA GLN A 186 -5.35 25.56 16.96
C GLN A 186 -6.70 24.92 17.32
N GLU A 187 -7.81 25.62 17.08
CA GLU A 187 -9.15 25.21 17.49
C GLU A 187 -9.75 24.18 16.53
N SER A 188 -9.73 24.47 15.23
CA SER A 188 -10.39 23.64 14.21
C SER A 188 -9.51 22.52 13.68
N ARG A 189 -8.21 22.55 13.96
CA ARG A 189 -7.17 21.67 13.36
C ARG A 189 -7.14 21.74 11.83
N ARG A 190 -7.79 22.74 11.22
CA ARG A 190 -7.74 22.94 9.77
C ARG A 190 -6.36 23.41 9.35
N VAL A 191 -5.91 22.93 8.20
CA VAL A 191 -4.73 23.46 7.54
C VAL A 191 -5.09 24.85 7.01
N VAL A 192 -4.33 25.86 7.43
CA VAL A 192 -4.57 27.28 7.10
C VAL A 192 -3.45 27.91 6.27
N GLY A 193 -2.38 27.16 6.00
CA GLY A 193 -1.29 27.61 5.14
C GLY A 193 -0.08 26.69 5.22
N LEU A 194 1.00 27.14 4.60
CA LEU A 194 2.27 26.45 4.52
C LEU A 194 3.39 27.34 5.06
N GLU A 195 4.46 26.73 5.55
CA GLU A 195 5.68 27.38 6.01
C GLU A 195 6.88 26.67 5.40
N VAL A 196 7.73 27.41 4.68
CA VAL A 196 8.97 26.85 4.15
C VAL A 196 9.97 26.63 5.30
N ILE A 197 10.44 25.40 5.48
CA ILE A 197 11.47 25.08 6.48
C ILE A 197 12.81 25.65 5.98
N PRO A 198 13.53 26.48 6.77
CA PRO A 198 14.82 27.03 6.37
C PRO A 198 15.86 25.93 6.12
N PRO A 199 16.79 26.09 5.16
CA PRO A 199 17.81 25.07 4.85
C PRO A 199 18.63 24.60 6.07
N ALA A 200 18.96 25.52 6.98
CA ALA A 200 19.69 25.20 8.21
C ALA A 200 18.91 24.30 9.17
N GLU A 201 17.58 24.41 9.19
CA GLU A 201 16.70 23.52 9.97
C GLU A 201 16.43 22.23 9.22
N LEU A 202 16.25 22.29 7.89
CA LEU A 202 15.99 21.13 7.04
C LEU A 202 17.17 20.15 7.03
N GLY A 203 18.41 20.66 7.07
CA GLY A 203 19.63 19.84 7.19
C GLY A 203 19.99 19.00 5.97
N ARG A 204 19.24 19.14 4.87
CA ARG A 204 19.40 18.40 3.61
C ARG A 204 18.83 19.21 2.43
N PRO A 205 19.08 18.81 1.17
CA PRO A 205 18.41 19.41 0.03
C PRO A 205 16.89 19.21 0.06
N ARG A 206 16.17 20.13 -0.57
CA ARG A 206 14.75 19.93 -0.94
C ARG A 206 14.68 18.95 -2.09
N ILE A 207 13.90 17.91 -1.91
CA ILE A 207 13.78 16.80 -2.85
C ILE A 207 12.60 17.09 -3.78
N ASP A 208 12.79 16.96 -5.09
CA ASP A 208 11.68 17.11 -6.04
C ASP A 208 10.74 15.91 -5.95
N VAL A 209 9.44 16.16 -6.14
CA VAL A 209 8.42 15.13 -5.95
C VAL A 209 7.48 15.11 -7.14
N THR A 210 7.30 13.94 -7.74
CA THR A 210 6.25 13.68 -8.73
C THR A 210 5.18 12.80 -8.11
N ALA A 211 3.98 13.32 -7.94
CA ALA A 211 2.87 12.57 -7.35
C ALA A 211 1.97 11.97 -8.44
N ARG A 212 1.72 10.66 -8.34
CA ARG A 212 0.62 10.00 -9.05
C ARG A 212 -0.56 9.84 -8.09
N VAL A 213 -1.58 10.66 -8.26
CA VAL A 213 -2.83 10.59 -7.46
C VAL A 213 -3.84 9.67 -8.13
N SER A 214 -4.60 8.90 -7.36
CA SER A 214 -5.74 8.13 -7.90
C SER A 214 -6.92 9.03 -8.25
N GLY A 215 -7.79 8.59 -9.16
CA GLY A 215 -9.03 9.31 -9.48
C GLY A 215 -9.90 9.59 -8.25
N PHE A 216 -9.96 8.64 -7.30
CA PHE A 216 -10.68 8.85 -6.04
C PHE A 216 -10.01 9.91 -5.14
N PHE A 217 -8.68 10.02 -5.13
CA PHE A 217 -8.01 11.11 -4.41
C PHE A 217 -8.40 12.48 -4.97
N ARG A 218 -8.41 12.63 -6.30
CA ARG A 218 -8.88 13.85 -6.98
C ARG A 218 -10.30 14.23 -6.53
N ASP A 219 -11.20 13.26 -6.51
CA ASP A 219 -12.62 13.52 -6.24
C ASP A 219 -12.92 13.79 -4.76
N ALA A 220 -12.26 13.05 -3.86
CA ALA A 220 -12.49 13.17 -2.41
C ALA A 220 -11.68 14.30 -1.75
N PHE A 221 -10.53 14.66 -2.33
CA PHE A 221 -9.59 15.62 -1.75
C PHE A 221 -9.17 16.72 -2.73
N PRO A 222 -10.11 17.42 -3.41
CA PRO A 222 -9.77 18.47 -4.36
C PRO A 222 -9.04 19.64 -3.71
N ASN A 223 -9.13 19.81 -2.38
CA ASN A 223 -8.40 20.84 -1.64
C ASN A 223 -6.91 20.49 -1.40
N LEU A 224 -6.53 19.21 -1.47
CA LEU A 224 -5.14 18.79 -1.24
C LEU A 224 -4.26 18.93 -2.49
N ILE A 225 -4.86 18.95 -3.68
CA ILE A 225 -4.15 19.22 -4.93
C ILE A 225 -3.56 20.64 -4.93
N PRO A 226 -4.34 21.72 -4.74
CA PRO A 226 -3.80 23.08 -4.62
C PRO A 226 -2.84 23.26 -3.46
N LEU A 227 -3.00 22.52 -2.35
CA LEU A 227 -2.08 22.58 -1.21
C LEU A 227 -0.69 22.05 -1.61
N MET A 228 -0.62 20.90 -2.26
CA MET A 228 0.66 20.34 -2.73
C MET A 228 1.27 21.19 -3.84
N GLU A 229 0.46 21.69 -4.77
CA GLU A 229 0.92 22.61 -5.81
C GLU A 229 1.53 23.89 -5.21
N GLU A 230 0.86 24.51 -4.22
CA GLU A 230 1.38 25.70 -3.54
C GLU A 230 2.72 25.42 -2.86
N ALA A 231 2.88 24.26 -2.22
CA ALA A 231 4.15 23.84 -1.64
C ALA A 231 5.27 23.74 -2.68
N ILE A 232 4.97 23.14 -3.84
CA ILE A 232 5.91 23.02 -4.97
C ILE A 232 6.29 24.40 -5.51
N GLU A 233 5.32 25.27 -5.76
CA GLU A 233 5.58 26.62 -6.27
C GLU A 233 6.40 27.47 -5.30
N LEU A 234 6.09 27.38 -3.99
CA LEU A 234 6.83 28.07 -2.94
C LEU A 234 8.32 27.73 -2.98
N VAL A 235 8.66 26.44 -3.08
CA VAL A 235 10.07 26.01 -3.05
C VAL A 235 10.76 26.08 -4.42
N ALA A 236 10.02 25.93 -5.52
CA ALA A 236 10.57 26.04 -6.88
C ALA A 236 11.09 27.46 -7.21
N THR A 237 10.51 28.47 -6.56
CA THR A 237 10.80 29.89 -6.83
C THR A 237 11.81 30.51 -5.87
N LEU A 238 12.33 29.73 -4.91
CA LEU A 238 13.39 30.19 -3.99
C LEU A 238 14.71 30.41 -4.73
N GLY A 239 15.45 31.43 -4.29
CA GLY A 239 16.82 31.72 -4.74
C GLY A 239 17.88 30.81 -4.11
N GLU A 240 17.55 29.54 -3.87
CA GLU A 240 18.46 28.54 -3.29
C GLU A 240 19.35 27.90 -4.38
N PRO A 241 20.60 27.52 -4.06
CA PRO A 241 21.48 26.78 -4.98
C PRO A 241 20.89 25.45 -5.44
N ASP A 242 21.27 25.01 -6.64
CA ASP A 242 20.77 23.77 -7.26
C ASP A 242 21.04 22.52 -6.39
N GLU A 243 22.17 22.50 -5.68
CA GLU A 243 22.57 21.40 -4.80
C GLU A 243 21.77 21.35 -3.48
N GLN A 244 21.05 22.43 -3.14
CA GLN A 244 20.22 22.52 -1.94
C GLN A 244 18.72 22.46 -2.25
N ASN A 245 18.33 22.61 -3.51
CA ASN A 245 16.93 22.62 -3.90
C ASN A 245 16.73 22.04 -5.31
N TYR A 246 16.47 20.74 -5.35
CA TYR A 246 16.26 20.01 -6.60
C TYR A 246 14.96 20.43 -7.32
N VAL A 247 13.96 20.91 -6.57
CA VAL A 247 12.72 21.45 -7.17
C VAL A 247 13.03 22.70 -7.99
N ALA A 248 13.77 23.65 -7.41
CA ALA A 248 14.16 24.89 -8.09
C ALA A 248 15.12 24.63 -9.25
N LYS A 249 16.07 23.70 -9.06
CA LYS A 249 16.96 23.20 -10.13
C LYS A 249 16.16 22.72 -11.34
N HIS A 250 15.27 21.74 -11.15
CA HIS A 250 14.48 21.18 -12.25
C HIS A 250 13.54 22.21 -12.87
N PHE A 251 12.87 23.04 -12.05
CA PHE A 251 12.02 24.11 -12.54
C PHE A 251 12.76 25.08 -13.47
N ARG A 252 13.97 25.52 -13.10
CA ARG A 252 14.81 26.39 -13.94
C ARG A 252 15.19 25.72 -15.26
N GLN A 253 15.59 24.45 -15.20
CA GLN A 253 15.98 23.68 -16.39
C GLN A 253 14.81 23.51 -17.36
N ASP A 254 13.63 23.16 -16.86
CA ASP A 254 12.44 22.98 -17.70
C ASP A 254 11.95 24.29 -18.31
N LEU A 255 11.96 25.35 -17.51
CA LEU A 255 11.58 26.68 -17.97
C LEU A 255 12.50 27.14 -19.11
N ALA A 256 13.81 26.91 -18.97
CA ALA A 256 14.77 27.21 -20.02
C ALA A 256 14.53 26.36 -21.29
N ALA A 257 14.32 25.05 -21.13
CA ALA A 257 14.03 24.16 -22.25
C ALA A 257 12.75 24.53 -22.99
N LYS A 258 11.68 24.86 -22.27
CA LYS A 258 10.38 25.28 -22.83
C LYS A 258 10.47 26.62 -23.56
N ARG A 259 11.22 27.59 -23.02
CA ARG A 259 11.51 28.85 -23.70
C ARG A 259 12.32 28.66 -24.97
N ALA A 260 13.29 27.74 -24.96
CA ALA A 260 14.12 27.45 -26.12
C ALA A 260 13.32 26.91 -27.32
N VAL A 261 12.22 26.19 -27.07
CA VAL A 261 11.29 25.71 -28.11
C VAL A 261 10.16 26.70 -28.43
N GLY A 262 10.22 27.92 -27.90
CA GLY A 262 9.27 28.99 -28.20
C GLY A 262 7.92 28.88 -27.48
N GLU A 263 7.80 28.11 -26.39
CA GLU A 263 6.58 28.13 -25.58
C GLU A 263 6.38 29.54 -24.96
N PRO A 264 5.15 30.10 -24.97
CA PRO A 264 4.84 31.37 -24.31
C PRO A 264 5.28 31.36 -22.83
N ALA A 265 5.77 32.50 -22.33
CA ALA A 265 6.46 32.54 -21.03
C ALA A 265 5.58 32.08 -19.85
N ASP A 266 4.28 32.40 -19.88
CA ASP A 266 3.27 31.98 -18.90
C ASP A 266 3.00 30.47 -18.99
N VAL A 267 2.84 29.95 -20.20
CA VAL A 267 2.63 28.52 -20.47
C VAL A 267 3.86 27.71 -20.07
N ALA A 268 5.06 28.17 -20.42
CA ALA A 268 6.32 27.53 -20.09
C ALA A 268 6.52 27.45 -18.56
N ARG A 269 6.24 28.55 -17.84
CA ARG A 269 6.31 28.59 -16.37
C ARG A 269 5.34 27.60 -15.74
N ARG A 270 4.08 27.64 -16.16
CA ARG A 270 3.02 26.76 -15.62
C ARG A 270 3.37 25.28 -15.82
N LYS A 271 3.75 24.88 -17.03
CA LYS A 271 4.14 23.50 -17.34
C LYS A 271 5.40 23.04 -16.62
N ALA A 272 6.37 23.92 -16.37
CA ALA A 272 7.57 23.60 -15.60
C ALA A 272 7.28 23.26 -14.12
N LEU A 273 6.14 23.71 -13.59
CA LEU A 273 5.67 23.41 -12.23
C LEU A 273 4.85 22.11 -12.13
N TYR A 274 4.52 21.45 -13.23
CA TYR A 274 3.71 20.24 -13.19
C TYR A 274 4.41 19.11 -12.45
N ARG A 275 3.76 18.60 -11.39
CA ARG A 275 4.21 17.46 -10.58
C ARG A 275 3.09 16.53 -10.14
N LEU A 276 1.83 16.97 -10.24
CA LEU A 276 0.67 16.22 -9.76
C LEU A 276 -0.10 15.65 -10.96
N PHE A 277 -0.06 14.33 -11.13
CA PHE A 277 -0.68 13.64 -12.25
C PHE A 277 -1.70 12.62 -11.76
N GLY A 278 -2.77 12.39 -12.52
CA GLY A 278 -3.83 11.45 -12.13
C GLY A 278 -4.63 10.90 -13.29
N SER A 279 -5.71 10.18 -12.98
CA SER A 279 -6.63 9.63 -13.98
C SER A 279 -7.28 10.73 -14.83
N LYS A 280 -7.68 10.42 -16.06
CA LYS A 280 -8.49 11.34 -16.89
C LYS A 280 -9.73 11.82 -16.11
N PRO A 281 -10.19 13.08 -16.27
CA PRO A 281 -11.46 13.52 -15.69
C PRO A 281 -12.61 12.57 -16.03
N GLY A 282 -13.39 12.19 -15.01
CA GLY A 282 -14.50 11.23 -15.16
C GLY A 282 -14.09 9.76 -15.26
N THR A 283 -12.80 9.43 -15.18
CA THR A 283 -12.30 8.04 -15.16
C THR A 283 -11.47 7.74 -13.90
N TYR A 284 -11.15 6.46 -13.69
CA TYR A 284 -10.46 5.92 -12.53
C TYR A 284 -9.50 4.79 -12.94
N GLY A 285 -8.50 4.49 -12.09
CA GLY A 285 -7.55 3.41 -12.32
C GLY A 285 -6.30 3.84 -13.10
N ALA A 286 -5.43 2.85 -13.37
CA ALA A 286 -4.15 3.04 -14.05
C ALA A 286 -4.02 2.27 -15.38
N GLY A 287 -5.03 1.47 -15.74
CA GLY A 287 -5.08 0.72 -17.01
C GLY A 287 -4.20 -0.53 -17.09
N ILE A 288 -3.34 -0.78 -16.09
CA ILE A 288 -2.41 -1.91 -16.08
C ILE A 288 -3.13 -3.25 -15.88
N LEU A 289 -4.10 -3.34 -14.97
CA LEU A 289 -4.81 -4.61 -14.73
C LEU A 289 -5.52 -5.11 -15.99
N PRO A 290 -6.37 -4.33 -16.68
CA PRO A 290 -6.98 -4.77 -17.94
C PRO A 290 -5.96 -5.20 -18.99
N LEU A 291 -4.83 -4.50 -19.10
CA LEU A 291 -3.76 -4.83 -20.04
C LEU A 291 -3.14 -6.21 -19.76
N LEU A 292 -2.91 -6.53 -18.48
CA LEU A 292 -2.37 -7.83 -18.05
C LEU A 292 -3.40 -8.96 -18.18
N ASP A 293 -4.67 -8.69 -17.92
CA ASP A 293 -5.76 -9.66 -18.05
C ASP A 293 -6.03 -10.01 -19.51
N GLU A 294 -5.99 -9.03 -20.42
CA GLU A 294 -6.11 -9.24 -21.87
C GLU A 294 -4.82 -9.78 -22.52
N ARG A 295 -3.73 -9.89 -21.75
CA ARG A 295 -2.40 -10.34 -22.20
C ARG A 295 -1.82 -9.53 -23.38
N ASN A 296 -2.38 -8.36 -23.66
CA ASN A 296 -2.10 -7.55 -24.86
C ASN A 296 -0.90 -6.61 -24.67
N TRP A 297 0.23 -7.16 -24.25
CA TRP A 297 1.48 -6.44 -24.02
C TRP A 297 2.68 -7.34 -24.30
N GLN A 298 3.79 -6.74 -24.71
CA GLN A 298 5.04 -7.46 -24.99
C GLN A 298 6.24 -6.83 -24.29
N THR A 299 6.23 -5.52 -24.09
CA THR A 299 7.39 -4.76 -23.61
C THR A 299 7.01 -3.74 -22.54
N ASP A 300 8.02 -3.24 -21.82
CA ASP A 300 7.85 -2.10 -20.90
C ASP A 300 7.27 -0.86 -21.59
N ALA A 301 7.53 -0.67 -22.89
CA ALA A 301 6.97 0.43 -23.66
C ALA A 301 5.44 0.34 -23.80
N ASP A 302 4.88 -0.88 -23.85
CA ASP A 302 3.42 -1.07 -23.87
C ASP A 302 2.82 -0.70 -22.51
N LEU A 303 3.44 -1.15 -21.42
CA LEU A 303 3.05 -0.82 -20.04
C LEU A 303 3.09 0.70 -19.82
N ALA A 304 4.19 1.36 -20.22
CA ALA A 304 4.37 2.80 -20.09
C ALA A 304 3.34 3.59 -20.90
N ARG A 305 3.05 3.16 -22.15
CA ARG A 305 2.05 3.80 -23.01
C ARG A 305 0.67 3.75 -22.38
N VAL A 306 0.26 2.60 -21.82
CA VAL A 306 -1.03 2.48 -21.13
C VAL A 306 -1.03 3.30 -19.84
N TYR A 307 0.01 3.20 -19.02
CA TYR A 307 0.08 3.95 -17.77
C TYR A 307 0.01 5.47 -17.97
N ALA A 308 0.67 5.98 -19.02
CA ALA A 308 0.62 7.37 -19.43
C ALA A 308 -0.73 7.75 -20.08
N ALA A 309 -1.35 6.86 -20.85
CA ALA A 309 -2.69 7.10 -21.41
C ALA A 309 -3.77 7.24 -20.33
N TRP A 310 -3.61 6.50 -19.22
CA TRP A 310 -4.52 6.56 -18.07
C TRP A 310 -4.11 7.58 -17.02
N GLY A 311 -2.92 8.19 -17.13
CA GLY A 311 -2.29 8.92 -16.04
C GLY A 311 -1.64 10.26 -16.38
N GLY A 312 -1.43 10.54 -17.66
CA GLY A 312 -0.77 11.73 -18.17
C GLY A 312 -1.68 12.95 -18.16
N TYR A 313 -2.46 13.13 -17.09
CA TYR A 313 -3.35 14.27 -16.88
C TYR A 313 -2.91 15.03 -15.65
N VAL A 314 -2.59 16.31 -15.82
CA VAL A 314 -2.11 17.16 -14.73
C VAL A 314 -3.28 17.73 -13.93
N TYR A 315 -3.09 17.84 -12.62
CA TYR A 315 -4.02 18.46 -11.71
C TYR A 315 -3.37 19.61 -10.95
N THR A 316 -3.95 20.80 -11.08
CA THR A 316 -3.55 22.02 -10.38
C THR A 316 -4.80 22.78 -9.94
N ARG A 317 -4.62 23.92 -9.27
CA ARG A 317 -5.69 24.88 -8.96
C ARG A 317 -6.43 25.34 -10.21
N ASP A 318 -5.70 25.53 -11.30
CA ASP A 318 -6.23 26.09 -12.56
C ASP A 318 -6.50 25.03 -13.65
N GLU A 319 -5.96 23.82 -13.51
CA GLU A 319 -6.11 22.74 -14.49
C GLU A 319 -6.67 21.47 -13.87
N TYR A 320 -7.86 21.10 -14.31
CA TYR A 320 -8.57 19.91 -13.86
C TYR A 320 -8.40 18.77 -14.88
N GLY A 321 -7.24 18.11 -14.85
CA GLY A 321 -6.93 16.96 -15.69
C GLY A 321 -6.65 17.34 -17.15
N ALA A 322 -5.87 18.40 -17.38
CA ALA A 322 -5.39 18.75 -18.71
C ALA A 322 -4.38 17.69 -19.20
N THR A 323 -4.42 17.33 -20.49
CA THR A 323 -3.47 16.37 -21.07
C THR A 323 -2.06 16.94 -21.00
N ALA A 324 -1.17 16.23 -20.31
CA ALA A 324 0.21 16.63 -20.03
C ALA A 324 1.16 15.44 -20.18
N THR A 325 0.93 14.58 -21.17
CA THR A 325 1.71 13.34 -21.38
C THR A 325 3.21 13.61 -21.59
N GLN A 326 3.57 14.72 -22.24
CA GLN A 326 4.98 15.09 -22.43
C GLN A 326 5.64 15.45 -21.10
N GLU A 327 4.99 16.31 -20.30
CA GLU A 327 5.46 16.68 -18.97
C GLU A 327 5.47 15.48 -18.01
N PHE A 328 4.47 14.60 -18.10
CA PHE A 328 4.42 13.34 -17.38
C PHE A 328 5.66 12.47 -17.67
N ASN A 329 5.96 12.22 -18.94
CA ASN A 329 7.13 11.44 -19.32
C ASN A 329 8.45 12.11 -18.88
N LEU A 330 8.54 13.44 -19.00
CA LEU A 330 9.70 14.19 -18.55
C LEU A 330 9.94 14.04 -17.04
N ARG A 331 8.89 14.14 -16.22
CA ARG A 331 8.97 13.93 -14.77
C ARG A 331 9.31 12.50 -14.41
N PHE A 332 8.66 11.54 -15.06
CA PHE A 332 8.92 10.12 -14.79
C PHE A 332 10.36 9.73 -15.14
N ALA A 333 10.92 10.26 -16.22
CA ALA A 333 12.33 10.01 -16.58
C ALA A 333 13.35 10.53 -15.54
N GLN A 334 12.94 11.42 -14.63
CA GLN A 334 13.78 11.98 -13.58
C GLN A 334 13.63 11.24 -12.23
N ILE A 335 12.64 10.36 -12.09
CA ILE A 335 12.37 9.65 -10.83
C ILE A 335 13.57 8.74 -10.49
N ALA A 336 14.22 9.03 -9.36
CA ALA A 336 15.28 8.20 -8.82
C ALA A 336 14.74 7.12 -7.86
N VAL A 337 13.66 7.46 -7.13
CA VAL A 337 12.96 6.54 -6.22
C VAL A 337 11.48 6.50 -6.55
N ALA A 338 10.92 5.34 -6.88
CA ALA A 338 9.48 5.11 -6.90
C ALA A 338 9.05 4.58 -5.53
N ALA A 339 8.05 5.21 -4.92
CA ALA A 339 7.59 4.90 -3.58
C ALA A 339 6.08 4.68 -3.50
N LYS A 340 5.70 3.70 -2.69
CA LYS A 340 4.31 3.47 -2.25
C LYS A 340 4.28 3.07 -0.80
N ASN A 341 3.34 3.64 -0.06
CA ASN A 341 3.13 3.31 1.35
C ASN A 341 2.01 2.29 1.58
N GLN A 342 2.10 1.53 2.66
CA GLN A 342 1.04 0.72 3.23
C GLN A 342 0.83 1.12 4.70
N ASP A 343 -0.41 1.46 5.00
CA ASP A 343 -0.87 2.08 6.24
C ASP A 343 -1.70 1.14 7.12
N ASN A 344 -1.85 -0.13 6.74
CA ASN A 344 -2.70 -1.08 7.43
C ASN A 344 -2.19 -2.52 7.31
N ARG A 345 -2.83 -3.48 8.02
CA ARG A 345 -2.43 -4.91 8.03
C ARG A 345 -3.52 -5.86 7.53
N GLU A 346 -4.69 -5.36 7.17
CA GLU A 346 -5.82 -6.18 6.71
C GLU A 346 -5.59 -6.81 5.32
N HIS A 347 -4.69 -6.23 4.51
CA HIS A 347 -4.29 -6.73 3.19
C HIS A 347 -2.81 -6.42 2.94
N ASP A 348 -2.21 -7.01 1.91
CA ASP A 348 -0.82 -6.74 1.50
C ASP A 348 -0.67 -6.53 -0.02
N ILE A 349 0.58 -6.40 -0.49
CA ILE A 349 0.90 -6.07 -1.88
C ILE A 349 0.50 -7.13 -2.91
N PHE A 350 0.22 -8.36 -2.50
CA PHE A 350 -0.37 -9.39 -3.38
C PHE A 350 -1.80 -9.77 -2.97
N ASP A 351 -2.50 -8.93 -2.19
CA ASP A 351 -3.95 -9.06 -1.94
C ASP A 351 -4.78 -8.01 -2.70
N SER A 352 -4.14 -6.98 -3.28
CA SER A 352 -4.81 -5.94 -4.06
C SER A 352 -4.00 -5.58 -5.30
N ASP A 353 -4.69 -5.56 -6.45
CA ASP A 353 -4.11 -5.19 -7.74
C ASP A 353 -3.59 -3.74 -7.78
N ASP A 354 -4.19 -2.82 -7.02
CA ASP A 354 -3.85 -1.40 -7.08
C ASP A 354 -2.37 -1.14 -6.80
N TYR A 355 -1.72 -1.94 -5.95
CA TYR A 355 -0.28 -1.80 -5.69
C TYR A 355 0.54 -2.03 -6.96
N MET A 356 0.36 -3.17 -7.66
CA MET A 356 1.10 -3.43 -8.90
C MET A 356 0.71 -2.44 -10.00
N GLN A 357 -0.56 -2.02 -10.05
CA GLN A 357 -1.03 -1.10 -11.07
C GLN A 357 -0.39 0.27 -10.94
N TYR A 358 -0.36 0.85 -9.73
CA TYR A 358 0.15 2.19 -9.53
C TYR A 358 1.66 2.23 -9.27
N HIS A 359 2.16 1.43 -8.32
CA HIS A 359 3.57 1.42 -7.95
C HIS A 359 4.39 0.68 -9.01
N GLY A 360 3.97 -0.54 -9.36
CA GLY A 360 4.58 -1.29 -10.46
C GLY A 360 4.49 -0.53 -11.79
N GLY A 361 3.32 0.01 -12.14
CA GLY A 361 3.16 0.83 -13.34
C GLY A 361 4.07 2.06 -13.39
N MET A 362 4.33 2.71 -12.25
CA MET A 362 5.32 3.78 -12.16
C MET A 362 6.73 3.26 -12.45
N ILE A 363 7.15 2.17 -11.80
CA ILE A 363 8.47 1.54 -11.99
C ILE A 363 8.68 1.14 -13.47
N ALA A 364 7.70 0.46 -14.07
CA ALA A 364 7.74 0.05 -15.48
C ALA A 364 7.84 1.25 -16.43
N THR A 365 7.11 2.34 -16.13
CA THR A 365 7.16 3.56 -16.94
C THR A 365 8.52 4.24 -16.86
N VAL A 366 9.11 4.35 -15.67
CA VAL A 366 10.47 4.90 -15.51
C VAL A 366 11.49 4.03 -16.24
N ARG A 367 11.40 2.70 -16.12
CA ARG A 367 12.26 1.74 -16.83
C ARG A 367 12.14 1.88 -18.34
N ALA A 368 10.93 1.99 -18.88
CA ALA A 368 10.70 2.18 -20.32
C ALA A 368 11.30 3.49 -20.85
N LEU A 369 11.23 4.58 -20.08
CA LEU A 369 11.69 5.90 -20.49
C LEU A 369 13.21 6.07 -20.38
N THR A 370 13.85 5.36 -19.45
CA THR A 370 15.27 5.59 -19.10
C THR A 370 16.18 4.40 -19.40
N GLY A 371 15.61 3.22 -19.68
CA GLY A 371 16.34 1.96 -19.81
C GLY A 371 16.81 1.36 -18.49
N ARG A 372 16.48 1.97 -17.34
CA ARG A 372 16.86 1.49 -16.00
C ARG A 372 15.72 1.61 -15.00
N SER A 373 15.57 0.65 -14.11
CA SER A 373 14.60 0.75 -13.00
C SER A 373 15.03 1.82 -11.99
N PRO A 374 14.09 2.59 -11.42
CA PRO A 374 14.37 3.42 -10.25
C PRO A 374 14.57 2.53 -9.02
N ARG A 375 15.13 3.09 -7.95
CA ARG A 375 15.02 2.46 -6.63
C ARG A 375 13.55 2.36 -6.28
N SER A 376 13.10 1.17 -5.88
CA SER A 376 11.68 0.87 -5.67
C SER A 376 11.46 0.60 -4.19
N PHE A 377 10.95 1.59 -3.47
CA PHE A 377 10.85 1.56 -2.02
C PHE A 377 9.40 1.40 -1.55
N PHE A 378 9.24 0.72 -0.43
CA PHE A 378 7.96 0.46 0.19
C PHE A 378 7.94 1.00 1.61
N GLY A 379 7.10 2.00 1.85
CA GLY A 379 6.90 2.59 3.17
C GLY A 379 5.84 1.83 3.96
N ASP A 380 6.16 1.43 5.18
CA ASP A 380 5.28 0.69 6.07
C ASP A 380 4.96 1.58 7.27
N SER A 381 3.77 2.17 7.25
CA SER A 381 3.23 3.06 8.29
C SER A 381 2.01 2.45 9.00
N ALA A 382 1.82 1.13 8.87
CA ALA A 382 0.76 0.39 9.56
C ALA A 382 0.91 0.41 11.09
N ASP A 383 2.13 0.60 11.59
CA ASP A 383 2.40 1.04 12.95
C ASP A 383 2.96 2.48 12.91
N PRO A 384 2.18 3.51 13.25
CA PRO A 384 2.64 4.90 13.21
C PRO A 384 3.77 5.21 14.22
N ALA A 385 4.02 4.34 15.21
CA ALA A 385 5.13 4.49 16.14
C ALA A 385 6.44 3.87 15.60
N GLN A 386 6.36 3.04 14.55
CA GLN A 386 7.50 2.35 13.97
C GLN A 386 7.42 2.33 12.45
N VAL A 387 7.51 3.51 11.85
CA VAL A 387 7.62 3.66 10.39
C VAL A 387 8.88 2.96 9.88
N ARG A 388 8.77 2.22 8.78
CA ARG A 388 9.89 1.54 8.14
C ARG A 388 9.83 1.71 6.62
N VAL A 389 10.96 1.89 5.98
CA VAL A 389 11.07 1.84 4.51
C VAL A 389 11.95 0.66 4.12
N ARG A 390 11.49 -0.16 3.18
CA ARG A 390 12.19 -1.34 2.66
C ARG A 390 12.32 -1.27 1.14
N ASP A 391 13.17 -2.12 0.57
CA ASP A 391 13.07 -2.40 -0.86
C ASP A 391 11.76 -3.14 -1.14
N LEU A 392 11.14 -2.83 -2.28
CA LEU A 392 9.93 -3.52 -2.72
C LEU A 392 10.15 -5.03 -2.86
N ALA A 393 11.33 -5.45 -3.33
CA ALA A 393 11.69 -6.87 -3.42
C ALA A 393 11.75 -7.55 -2.05
N ASP A 394 12.20 -6.84 -1.01
CA ASP A 394 12.21 -7.38 0.36
C ASP A 394 10.80 -7.46 0.95
N GLU A 395 9.92 -6.50 0.65
CA GLU A 395 8.51 -6.61 1.02
C GLU A 395 7.82 -7.77 0.28
N ALA A 396 8.10 -7.96 -1.01
CA ALA A 396 7.62 -9.10 -1.79
C ALA A 396 8.03 -10.43 -1.16
N ARG A 397 9.32 -10.60 -0.81
CA ARG A 397 9.81 -11.80 -0.12
C ARG A 397 9.20 -11.98 1.26
N ARG A 398 9.01 -10.88 2.00
CA ARG A 398 8.37 -10.89 3.33
C ARG A 398 6.94 -11.40 3.23
N VAL A 399 6.12 -10.76 2.39
CA VAL A 399 4.71 -11.11 2.17
C VAL A 399 4.57 -12.54 1.64
N PHE A 400 5.45 -12.92 0.71
CA PHE A 400 5.48 -14.27 0.17
C PHE A 400 5.60 -15.33 1.26
N ARG A 401 6.56 -15.15 2.17
CA ARG A 401 6.81 -16.08 3.27
C ARG A 401 5.75 -15.98 4.37
N SER A 402 5.30 -14.77 4.70
CA SER A 402 4.38 -14.55 5.82
C SER A 402 2.93 -14.91 5.50
N ARG A 403 2.54 -14.87 4.22
CA ARG A 403 1.14 -15.03 3.81
C ARG A 403 0.94 -15.92 2.59
N VAL A 404 1.55 -15.63 1.42
CA VAL A 404 1.33 -16.37 0.16
C VAL A 404 1.49 -17.89 0.36
N VAL A 405 2.69 -18.35 0.71
CA VAL A 405 2.97 -19.79 0.87
C VAL A 405 2.92 -20.23 2.33
N ASN A 406 2.36 -19.42 3.24
CA ASN A 406 2.27 -19.76 4.65
C ASN A 406 1.19 -20.82 4.87
N PRO A 407 1.53 -22.03 5.37
CA PRO A 407 0.56 -23.09 5.58
C PRO A 407 -0.61 -22.68 6.50
N LYS A 408 -0.37 -21.77 7.47
CA LYS A 408 -1.44 -21.27 8.34
C LYS A 408 -2.47 -20.45 7.57
N TRP A 409 -2.01 -19.62 6.63
CA TRP A 409 -2.90 -18.81 5.81
C TRP A 409 -3.63 -19.67 4.76
N ILE A 410 -2.91 -20.58 4.07
CA ILE A 410 -3.52 -21.51 3.12
C ILE A 410 -4.60 -22.37 3.81
N ALA A 411 -4.28 -22.97 4.97
CA ALA A 411 -5.26 -23.74 5.74
C ALA A 411 -6.45 -22.87 6.20
N SER A 412 -6.21 -21.58 6.47
CA SER A 412 -7.25 -20.63 6.84
C SER A 412 -8.19 -20.34 5.68
N ILE A 413 -7.64 -19.95 4.54
CA ILE A 413 -8.42 -19.49 3.40
C ILE A 413 -9.23 -20.64 2.77
N LYS A 414 -8.72 -21.89 2.82
CA LYS A 414 -9.46 -23.09 2.39
C LYS A 414 -10.79 -23.28 3.12
N ARG A 415 -10.94 -22.79 4.36
CA ARG A 415 -12.23 -22.87 5.09
C ARG A 415 -13.34 -22.01 4.46
N HIS A 416 -12.99 -21.12 3.53
CA HIS A 416 -13.91 -20.18 2.88
C HIS A 416 -14.30 -20.62 1.45
N GLY A 417 -14.10 -21.89 1.10
CA GLY A 417 -14.65 -22.51 -0.11
C GLY A 417 -14.31 -21.76 -1.40
N TYR A 418 -15.33 -21.41 -2.19
CA TYR A 418 -15.16 -20.73 -3.48
C TYR A 418 -14.36 -19.43 -3.39
N LYS A 419 -14.70 -18.55 -2.42
CA LYS A 419 -13.99 -17.28 -2.25
C LYS A 419 -12.55 -17.51 -1.79
N GLY A 420 -12.32 -18.54 -0.98
CA GLY A 420 -10.96 -18.86 -0.57
C GLY A 420 -10.08 -19.35 -1.72
N ALA A 421 -10.64 -20.13 -2.64
CA ALA A 421 -9.97 -20.50 -3.88
C ALA A 421 -9.73 -19.29 -4.79
N PHE A 422 -10.67 -18.34 -4.83
CA PHE A 422 -10.49 -17.08 -5.55
C PHE A 422 -9.32 -16.25 -5.01
N GLU A 423 -9.17 -16.09 -3.68
CA GLU A 423 -8.04 -15.30 -3.14
C GLU A 423 -6.69 -15.90 -3.49
N LEU A 424 -6.59 -17.23 -3.56
CA LEU A 424 -5.38 -17.91 -4.00
C LEU A 424 -5.05 -17.58 -5.46
N ALA A 425 -6.04 -17.56 -6.35
CA ALA A 425 -5.84 -17.19 -7.75
C ALA A 425 -5.49 -15.70 -7.90
N ALA A 426 -6.23 -14.81 -7.24
CA ALA A 426 -5.95 -13.37 -7.25
C ALA A 426 -4.53 -13.06 -6.74
N THR A 427 -4.07 -13.75 -5.70
CA THR A 427 -2.69 -13.64 -5.22
C THR A 427 -1.67 -13.92 -6.33
N VAL A 428 -1.90 -14.96 -7.14
CA VAL A 428 -0.98 -15.34 -8.24
C VAL A 428 -1.02 -14.30 -9.35
N ASP A 429 -2.20 -13.79 -9.71
CA ASP A 429 -2.34 -12.71 -10.69
C ASP A 429 -1.61 -11.43 -10.25
N TYR A 430 -1.71 -11.06 -8.97
CA TYR A 430 -1.07 -9.84 -8.46
C TYR A 430 0.44 -10.00 -8.29
N LEU A 431 0.89 -11.19 -7.88
CA LEU A 431 2.30 -11.56 -7.86
C LEU A 431 2.90 -11.46 -9.27
N PHE A 432 2.24 -12.06 -10.27
CA PHE A 432 2.63 -11.93 -11.68
C PHE A 432 2.63 -10.47 -12.15
N GLY A 433 1.59 -9.70 -11.81
CA GLY A 433 1.48 -8.31 -12.24
C GLY A 433 2.59 -7.43 -11.67
N TYR A 434 2.96 -7.66 -10.40
CA TYR A 434 4.12 -6.98 -9.81
C TYR A 434 5.43 -7.40 -10.43
N ASP A 435 5.56 -8.65 -10.85
CA ASP A 435 6.76 -9.11 -11.54
C ASP A 435 6.89 -8.51 -12.95
N ALA A 436 5.80 -8.54 -13.72
CA ALA A 436 5.72 -7.92 -15.04
C ALA A 436 6.05 -6.43 -15.02
N THR A 437 5.69 -5.73 -13.94
CA THR A 437 5.85 -4.28 -13.84
C THR A 437 7.12 -3.85 -13.09
N ALA A 438 7.52 -4.58 -12.05
CA ALA A 438 8.62 -4.19 -11.15
C ALA A 438 9.75 -5.21 -11.03
N GLN A 439 9.62 -6.42 -11.60
CA GLN A 439 10.64 -7.48 -11.58
C GLN A 439 11.09 -7.85 -10.15
N VAL A 440 10.12 -8.10 -9.27
CA VAL A 440 10.34 -8.31 -7.83
C VAL A 440 10.09 -9.75 -7.37
N VAL A 441 9.77 -10.65 -8.29
CA VAL A 441 9.52 -12.06 -7.97
C VAL A 441 10.71 -12.89 -8.45
N ASP A 442 11.34 -13.60 -7.53
CA ASP A 442 12.43 -14.50 -7.86
C ASP A 442 11.87 -15.85 -8.38
N ASP A 443 12.58 -16.58 -9.25
CA ASP A 443 12.13 -17.88 -9.82
C ASP A 443 11.69 -18.91 -8.76
N TRP A 444 12.39 -18.94 -7.62
CA TRP A 444 12.03 -19.85 -6.52
C TRP A 444 10.64 -19.54 -5.95
N MET A 445 10.16 -18.30 -6.04
CA MET A 445 8.83 -17.91 -5.57
C MET A 445 7.75 -18.53 -6.46
N TYR A 446 7.89 -18.47 -7.79
CA TYR A 446 6.97 -19.14 -8.70
C TYR A 446 6.97 -20.66 -8.51
N GLN A 447 8.16 -21.27 -8.38
CA GLN A 447 8.27 -22.70 -8.10
C GLN A 447 7.51 -23.07 -6.82
N ARG A 448 7.67 -22.30 -5.74
CA ARG A 448 6.99 -22.56 -4.46
C ARG A 448 5.48 -22.35 -4.55
N VAL A 449 4.99 -21.44 -5.38
CA VAL A 449 3.55 -21.29 -5.67
C VAL A 449 3.03 -22.49 -6.43
N ALA A 450 3.73 -22.93 -7.48
CA ALA A 450 3.35 -24.11 -8.25
C ALA A 450 3.25 -25.34 -7.34
N GLU A 451 4.26 -25.59 -6.51
CA GLU A 451 4.26 -26.65 -5.50
C GLU A 451 3.09 -26.54 -4.53
N ALA A 452 2.93 -25.37 -3.89
CA ALA A 452 1.99 -25.20 -2.79
C ALA A 452 0.53 -25.11 -3.23
N TYR A 453 0.24 -24.60 -4.43
CA TYR A 453 -1.14 -24.33 -4.88
C TYR A 453 -1.61 -25.33 -5.93
N VAL A 454 -0.72 -25.84 -6.78
CA VAL A 454 -1.12 -26.62 -7.96
C VAL A 454 -0.70 -28.08 -7.86
N LEU A 455 0.55 -28.35 -7.48
CA LEU A 455 1.10 -29.71 -7.48
C LEU A 455 0.72 -30.50 -6.23
N ASP A 456 0.38 -29.82 -5.13
CA ASP A 456 -0.14 -30.46 -3.92
C ASP A 456 -1.51 -31.11 -4.15
N ALA A 457 -1.60 -32.41 -3.87
CA ALA A 457 -2.81 -33.20 -4.12
C ALA A 457 -4.02 -32.74 -3.29
N ASP A 458 -3.81 -32.21 -2.09
CA ASP A 458 -4.89 -31.71 -1.23
C ASP A 458 -5.44 -30.39 -1.76
N MET A 459 -4.60 -29.57 -2.37
CA MET A 459 -5.00 -28.37 -3.08
C MET A 459 -5.73 -28.67 -4.38
N GLN A 460 -5.27 -29.64 -5.17
CA GLN A 460 -5.99 -30.08 -6.37
C GLN A 460 -7.42 -30.51 -6.05
N ARG A 461 -7.61 -31.33 -4.99
CA ARG A 461 -8.94 -31.74 -4.54
C ARG A 461 -9.78 -30.54 -4.08
N PHE A 462 -9.18 -29.63 -3.31
CA PHE A 462 -9.85 -28.41 -2.86
C PHE A 462 -10.35 -27.56 -4.04
N PHE A 463 -9.51 -27.30 -5.04
CA PHE A 463 -9.89 -26.52 -6.20
C PHE A 463 -10.95 -27.24 -7.06
N ALA A 464 -10.78 -28.53 -7.32
CA ALA A 464 -11.74 -29.32 -8.09
C ALA A 464 -13.15 -29.27 -7.48
N GLU A 465 -13.24 -29.30 -6.15
CA GLU A 465 -14.51 -29.23 -5.42
C GLU A 465 -15.06 -27.79 -5.33
N LYS A 466 -14.20 -26.82 -4.99
CA LYS A 466 -14.66 -25.48 -4.57
C LYS A 466 -14.66 -24.45 -5.68
N ASN A 467 -13.65 -24.46 -6.56
CA ASN A 467 -13.54 -23.51 -7.68
C ASN A 467 -12.49 -23.98 -8.71
N PRO A 468 -12.87 -24.83 -9.68
CA PRO A 468 -11.93 -25.33 -10.69
C PRO A 468 -11.39 -24.21 -11.61
N TRP A 469 -12.14 -23.12 -11.79
CA TRP A 469 -11.74 -21.98 -12.60
C TRP A 469 -10.56 -21.21 -12.02
N ALA A 470 -10.50 -21.11 -10.68
CA ALA A 470 -9.37 -20.49 -10.00
C ALA A 470 -8.06 -21.25 -10.23
N MET A 471 -8.10 -22.58 -10.20
CA MET A 471 -6.91 -23.40 -10.46
C MET A 471 -6.46 -23.29 -11.91
N ARG A 472 -7.41 -23.29 -12.86
CA ARG A 472 -7.11 -23.03 -14.27
C ARG A 472 -6.41 -21.67 -14.43
N GLY A 473 -6.93 -20.60 -13.82
CA GLY A 473 -6.31 -19.27 -13.86
C GLY A 473 -4.89 -19.25 -13.31
N ILE A 474 -4.65 -19.93 -12.18
CA ILE A 474 -3.30 -20.06 -11.60
C ILE A 474 -2.35 -20.76 -12.59
N VAL A 475 -2.77 -21.89 -13.17
CA VAL A 475 -1.94 -22.66 -14.11
C VAL A 475 -1.64 -21.85 -15.37
N GLU A 476 -2.66 -21.21 -15.95
CA GLU A 476 -2.48 -20.33 -17.11
C GLU A 476 -1.48 -19.21 -16.81
N ARG A 477 -1.59 -18.58 -15.63
CA ARG A 477 -0.72 -17.48 -15.26
C ARG A 477 0.72 -17.92 -15.00
N LEU A 478 0.93 -19.08 -14.38
CA LEU A 478 2.26 -19.66 -14.20
C LEU A 478 2.93 -20.04 -15.53
N LEU A 479 2.17 -20.61 -16.47
CA LEU A 479 2.66 -20.89 -17.81
C LEU A 479 2.96 -19.60 -18.58
N GLU A 480 2.12 -18.58 -18.46
CA GLU A 480 2.37 -17.26 -19.04
C GLU A 480 3.66 -16.63 -18.48
N ALA A 481 3.93 -16.76 -17.17
CA ALA A 481 5.18 -16.29 -16.57
C ALA A 481 6.40 -16.97 -17.21
N MET A 482 6.34 -18.29 -17.45
CA MET A 482 7.41 -19.02 -18.13
C MET A 482 7.58 -18.56 -19.58
N ASP A 483 6.50 -18.46 -20.34
CA ASP A 483 6.55 -18.11 -21.76
C ASP A 483 7.02 -16.66 -21.99
N ARG A 484 6.82 -15.77 -21.00
CA ARG A 484 7.33 -14.39 -21.00
C ARG A 484 8.74 -14.25 -20.42
N GLY A 485 9.34 -15.33 -19.90
CA GLY A 485 10.65 -15.29 -19.25
C GLY A 485 10.68 -14.58 -17.90
N LEU A 486 9.51 -14.34 -17.29
CA LEU A 486 9.38 -13.84 -15.92
C LEU A 486 9.73 -14.94 -14.91
N TRP A 487 9.38 -16.19 -15.24
CA TRP A 487 9.86 -17.38 -14.57
C TRP A 487 10.83 -18.12 -15.50
N ALA A 488 12.12 -17.84 -15.36
CA ALA A 488 13.13 -18.27 -16.34
C ALA A 488 13.64 -19.70 -16.07
N GLU A 489 14.01 -20.01 -14.83
CA GLU A 489 14.64 -21.28 -14.44
C GLU A 489 13.61 -22.31 -13.95
N ALA A 490 12.42 -22.34 -14.55
CA ALA A 490 11.41 -23.35 -14.24
C ALA A 490 11.91 -24.75 -14.60
N ASP A 491 11.82 -25.70 -13.67
CA ASP A 491 12.22 -27.07 -13.97
C ASP A 491 11.27 -27.70 -15.01
N ALA A 492 11.83 -28.52 -15.91
CA ALA A 492 11.07 -29.11 -17.02
C ALA A 492 9.93 -30.03 -16.55
N ALA A 493 10.06 -30.65 -15.37
CA ALA A 493 9.04 -31.53 -14.82
C ALA A 493 7.84 -30.74 -14.30
N THR A 494 8.08 -29.59 -13.67
CA THR A 494 7.08 -28.63 -13.21
C THR A 494 6.33 -28.06 -14.40
N ARG A 495 7.02 -27.62 -15.46
CA ARG A 495 6.34 -27.15 -16.70
C ARG A 495 5.46 -28.24 -17.30
N ALA A 496 5.97 -29.46 -17.45
CA ALA A 496 5.20 -30.59 -17.99
C ALA A 496 3.98 -30.94 -17.09
N ALA A 497 4.14 -30.86 -15.77
CA ALA A 497 3.05 -31.10 -14.83
C ALA A 497 1.95 -30.03 -14.94
N LEU A 498 2.32 -28.75 -15.03
CA LEU A 498 1.37 -27.66 -15.25
C LEU A 498 0.62 -27.81 -16.59
N GLN A 499 1.32 -28.14 -17.67
CA GLN A 499 0.70 -28.40 -18.98
C GLN A 499 -0.27 -29.58 -18.96
N ARG A 500 0.09 -30.68 -18.28
CA ARG A 500 -0.80 -31.83 -18.12
C ARG A 500 -2.07 -31.43 -17.36
N ILE A 501 -1.91 -30.73 -16.24
CA ILE A 501 -3.04 -30.26 -15.43
C ILE A 501 -3.94 -29.33 -16.26
N TYR A 502 -3.36 -28.45 -17.06
CA TYR A 502 -4.11 -27.58 -17.97
C TYR A 502 -4.98 -28.39 -18.96
N LEU A 503 -4.39 -29.39 -19.62
CA LEU A 503 -5.09 -30.27 -20.58
C LEU A 503 -6.19 -31.12 -19.92
N ASP A 504 -5.92 -31.65 -18.72
CA ASP A 504 -6.89 -32.42 -17.95
C ASP A 504 -8.10 -31.55 -17.58
N PHE A 505 -7.91 -30.24 -17.32
CA PHE A 505 -9.00 -29.31 -17.10
C PHE A 505 -9.81 -29.04 -18.37
N GLU A 506 -9.18 -28.75 -19.51
CA GLU A 506 -9.92 -28.51 -20.76
C GLU A 506 -10.82 -29.71 -21.12
N THR A 507 -10.26 -30.92 -21.03
CA THR A 507 -11.00 -32.17 -21.27
C THR A 507 -12.24 -32.32 -20.37
N HIS A 508 -12.10 -32.04 -19.06
CA HIS A 508 -13.21 -32.15 -18.12
C HIS A 508 -14.29 -31.07 -18.31
N LEU A 509 -13.91 -29.89 -18.80
CA LEU A 509 -14.82 -28.77 -19.00
C LEU A 509 -15.62 -28.90 -20.28
N GLU A 510 -14.98 -29.33 -21.37
CA GLU A 510 -15.65 -29.70 -22.62
C GLU A 510 -16.71 -30.77 -22.35
N ALA A 511 -16.35 -31.84 -21.63
CA ALA A 511 -17.28 -32.90 -21.25
C ALA A 511 -18.45 -32.44 -20.34
N ARG A 512 -18.30 -31.32 -19.61
CA ARG A 512 -19.36 -30.71 -18.80
C ARG A 512 -20.26 -29.78 -19.61
N GLN A 513 -19.71 -29.08 -20.59
CA GLN A 513 -20.48 -28.25 -21.52
C GLN A 513 -21.34 -29.10 -22.46
N GLU A 514 -20.85 -30.26 -22.90
CA GLU A 514 -21.61 -31.21 -23.73
C GLU A 514 -22.79 -31.89 -22.99
N ARG A 515 -22.83 -31.82 -21.66
CA ARG A 515 -23.89 -32.41 -20.81
C ARG A 515 -24.96 -31.41 -20.38
N ARG A 516 -24.86 -30.14 -20.77
CA ARG A 516 -25.89 -29.11 -20.60
C ARG A 516 -26.55 -28.82 -21.94
#